data_AF-A0A0W1KKE8-F1
#
_entry.id   AF-A0A0W1KKE8-F1
#
_cell.length_a   1.000
_cell.length_b   1.000
_cell.length_c   1.000
_cell.angle_alpha   90.00
_cell.angle_beta   90.00
_cell.angle_gamma   90.00
#
_symmetry.space_group_name_H-M   'P 1'
#
loop_
_entity.id
_entity.type
_entity.pdbx_description
1 polymer ?
#
loop_
_entity_poly.entity_id
_entity_poly.type
_entity_poly.pdbx_seq_one_letter_code
_entity_poly.pdbx_strand_id
1 'polypeptide(L)'
;MVDAYMLLSYGGPNKPEDVVPFLRNAVAGRGVPDERLAEVGKHYYRFGGKSPINELNAALADRLRAELEARGDRTPVVVGNRNWHPFGHEILAELYDAGARSVRAVATVAFCSYSGCRQYSEDLERWRAQLGHADLRVEKIHPFWQATGFYVAYREVVREARAKMPDARLVFVTHSIPTAMNAAAGPPAYDVQHRQLIERLCAELGEQEWDLAYCSRSGSPHVPWLEPDINDHLEAIAGEGASAAIVVPIGFISDHMEVVYDLDIEARATAERLGMGYLRAPTIDRSPTFIAQLADLLQQGPADSPADCCHPTPPAALRANPERGMMTHPTPANDAVAHPAPDHPAPTHPGSRPSPHGHPRGEVRPIAKQLNEERPFVMWSVFKADQVGEAGAGAFDPARIAAAEDAVGKTGVSVRGYYDVSGFRADADLMAWFVAKSAEAAQAAYRVLHRGLELTPVWSVLSQHRPAEYNPDHLPGMFEHEPERFASVYPFVRSYDWYLLEDWKRAAIMRNHAAAGRPFGDLVTSTLASFSLSDYEWVVALEGEDLTRIVDLMYAFRKTEARLYVRQDVPFFTGERVELAEWARRQGSPLA
;
A
#
# COMPACT_ATOMS: atom_id res chain seq x y z
N MET A 1 34.35 -1.90 17.98
CA MET A 1 34.07 -0.74 18.84
C MET A 1 32.94 0.03 18.19
N VAL A 2 32.00 0.59 18.95
CA VAL A 2 30.93 1.43 18.40
C VAL A 2 31.43 2.87 18.38
N ASP A 3 31.26 3.57 17.27
CA ASP A 3 31.77 4.93 17.08
C ASP A 3 30.72 6.00 17.44
N ALA A 4 29.44 5.67 17.39
CA ALA A 4 28.35 6.54 17.85
C ALA A 4 27.09 5.76 18.25
N TYR A 5 26.33 6.34 19.18
CA TYR A 5 24.99 5.92 19.56
C TYR A 5 23.95 6.88 18.98
N MET A 6 22.86 6.33 18.44
CA MET A 6 21.76 7.10 17.87
C MET A 6 20.46 6.83 18.62
N LEU A 7 19.82 7.89 19.12
CA LEU A 7 18.40 7.88 19.44
C LEU A 7 17.62 8.03 18.13
N LEU A 8 17.00 6.95 17.69
CA LEU A 8 16.27 6.89 16.43
C LEU A 8 14.79 7.16 16.69
N SER A 9 14.30 8.31 16.25
CA SER A 9 12.97 8.83 16.62
C SER A 9 12.09 9.08 15.41
N TYR A 10 10.78 9.23 15.64
CA TYR A 10 9.82 9.64 14.61
C TYR A 10 10.09 11.06 14.08
N GLY A 11 10.46 11.98 14.97
CA GLY A 11 10.62 13.41 14.71
C GLY A 11 9.30 14.18 14.70
N GLY A 12 9.39 15.52 14.70
CA GLY A 12 8.22 16.40 14.66
C GLY A 12 8.59 17.81 14.20
N PRO A 13 7.60 18.66 13.88
CA PRO A 13 7.85 20.04 13.44
C PRO A 13 8.41 20.89 14.58
N ASN A 14 9.35 21.80 14.28
CA ASN A 14 9.96 22.70 15.28
C ASN A 14 9.30 24.08 15.35
N LYS A 15 8.52 24.43 14.32
CA LYS A 15 7.88 25.74 14.14
C LYS A 15 6.67 25.60 13.21
N PRO A 16 5.73 26.56 13.18
CA PRO A 16 4.51 26.47 12.37
C PRO A 16 4.74 26.13 10.90
N GLU A 17 5.78 26.69 10.28
CA GLU A 17 6.06 26.49 8.86
C GLU A 17 6.49 25.05 8.54
N ASP A 18 6.95 24.30 9.55
CA ASP A 18 7.36 22.91 9.43
C ASP A 18 6.17 21.95 9.41
N VAL A 19 4.99 22.34 9.92
CA VAL A 19 3.87 21.42 10.20
C VAL A 19 3.41 20.68 8.95
N VAL A 20 3.04 21.39 7.90
CA VAL A 20 2.55 20.76 6.66
C VAL A 20 3.66 19.96 5.96
N PRO A 21 4.88 20.49 5.77
CA PRO A 21 6.01 19.71 5.25
C PRO A 21 6.30 18.43 6.04
N PHE A 22 6.29 18.49 7.38
CA PHE A 22 6.46 17.33 8.24
C PHE A 22 5.36 16.29 8.02
N LEU A 23 4.10 16.73 8.04
CA LEU A 23 2.98 15.83 7.82
C LEU A 23 3.06 15.18 6.43
N ARG A 24 3.52 15.92 5.42
CA ARG A 24 3.76 15.40 4.07
C ARG A 24 4.79 14.28 4.05
N ASN A 25 5.87 14.42 4.83
CA ASN A 25 6.86 13.36 5.00
C ASN A 25 6.29 12.16 5.76
N ALA A 26 5.57 12.40 6.86
CA ALA A 26 4.95 11.36 7.68
C ALA A 26 3.96 10.47 6.88
N VAL A 27 3.31 11.05 5.87
CA VAL A 27 2.40 10.33 4.97
C VAL A 27 2.98 10.12 3.56
N ALA A 28 4.29 10.25 3.38
CA ALA A 28 4.93 10.11 2.08
C ALA A 28 4.53 8.79 1.41
N GLY A 29 4.22 8.84 0.12
CA GLY A 29 3.70 7.71 -0.65
C GLY A 29 2.21 7.42 -0.44
N ARG A 30 1.50 8.13 0.46
CA ARG A 30 0.05 7.99 0.66
C ARG A 30 -0.78 9.00 -0.12
N GLY A 31 -0.17 10.04 -0.71
CA GLY A 31 -0.86 10.98 -1.60
C GLY A 31 -1.93 11.86 -0.93
N VAL A 32 -1.78 12.17 0.36
CA VAL A 32 -2.71 13.04 1.11
C VAL A 32 -2.53 14.49 0.64
N PRO A 33 -3.60 15.20 0.21
CA PRO A 33 -3.50 16.60 -0.22
C PRO A 33 -3.10 17.55 0.91
N ASP A 34 -2.36 18.60 0.57
CA ASP A 34 -1.88 19.61 1.53
C ASP A 34 -3.03 20.28 2.31
N GLU A 35 -4.22 20.43 1.72
CA GLU A 35 -5.39 20.97 2.43
C GLU A 35 -5.82 20.06 3.58
N ARG A 36 -5.79 18.73 3.37
CA ARG A 36 -6.10 17.76 4.42
C ARG A 36 -5.00 17.71 5.46
N LEU A 37 -3.73 17.87 5.06
CA LEU A 37 -2.61 17.99 5.98
C LEU A 37 -2.71 19.27 6.83
N ALA A 38 -3.17 20.38 6.25
CA ALA A 38 -3.40 21.62 6.98
C ALA A 38 -4.54 21.47 8.01
N GLU A 39 -5.61 20.74 7.65
CA GLU A 39 -6.69 20.39 8.58
C GLU A 39 -6.19 19.55 9.76
N VAL A 40 -5.42 18.49 9.50
CA VAL A 40 -4.79 17.67 10.57
C VAL A 40 -3.76 18.49 11.36
N GLY A 41 -3.05 19.40 10.68
CA GLY A 41 -2.07 20.32 11.25
C GLY A 41 -2.65 21.30 12.27
N LYS A 42 -3.98 21.49 12.30
CA LYS A 42 -4.66 22.34 13.31
C LYS A 42 -4.31 21.95 14.73
N HIS A 43 -4.05 20.67 15.01
CA HIS A 43 -3.64 20.23 16.34
C HIS A 43 -2.28 20.83 16.71
N TYR A 44 -1.31 20.82 15.80
CA TYR A 44 0.01 21.42 16.02
C TYR A 44 -0.05 22.93 16.22
N TYR A 45 -0.90 23.64 15.47
CA TYR A 45 -1.00 25.10 15.59
C TYR A 45 -1.55 25.58 16.94
N ARG A 46 -2.36 24.76 17.63
CA ARG A 46 -2.76 25.03 19.03
C ARG A 46 -1.58 25.05 20.00
N PHE A 47 -0.46 24.43 19.62
CA PHE A 47 0.78 24.36 20.39
C PHE A 47 1.90 25.17 19.72
N GLY A 48 1.55 26.25 19.03
CA GLY A 48 2.53 27.12 18.36
C GLY A 48 3.24 26.45 17.19
N GLY A 49 2.66 25.40 16.61
CA GLY A 49 3.20 24.68 15.45
C GLY A 49 4.40 23.81 15.75
N LYS A 50 4.67 23.53 17.03
CA LYS A 50 5.87 22.83 17.49
C LYS A 50 5.51 21.57 18.27
N SER A 51 6.11 20.44 17.89
CA SER A 51 6.04 19.21 18.68
C SER A 51 7.12 19.23 19.76
N PRO A 52 6.81 18.81 21.01
CA PRO A 52 7.82 18.74 22.07
C PRO A 52 8.85 17.61 21.86
N ILE A 53 8.59 16.68 20.93
CA ILE A 53 9.37 15.45 20.75
C ILE A 53 10.87 15.71 20.50
N ASN A 54 11.22 16.74 19.71
CA ASN A 54 12.62 17.01 19.38
C ASN A 54 13.40 17.54 20.60
N GLU A 55 12.79 18.42 21.38
CA GLU A 55 13.42 18.95 22.61
C GLU A 55 13.56 17.87 23.67
N LEU A 56 12.53 17.02 23.82
CA LEU A 56 12.57 15.89 24.75
C LEU A 56 13.60 14.84 24.34
N ASN A 57 13.74 14.54 23.05
CA ASN A 57 14.78 13.64 22.55
C ASN A 57 16.19 14.21 22.72
N ALA A 58 16.37 15.53 22.54
CA ALA A 58 17.64 16.19 22.82
C ALA A 58 17.98 16.09 24.32
N ALA A 59 17.02 16.36 25.20
CA ALA A 59 17.20 16.22 26.65
C ALA A 59 17.47 14.76 27.07
N LEU A 60 16.80 13.79 26.44
CA LEU A 60 17.05 12.36 26.66
C LEU A 60 18.47 11.98 26.19
N ALA A 61 18.92 12.47 25.04
CA ALA A 61 20.29 12.26 24.55
C ALA A 61 21.33 12.82 25.52
N ASP A 62 21.09 14.00 26.11
CA ASP A 62 21.99 14.61 27.08
C ASP A 62 22.08 13.81 28.38
N ARG A 63 20.94 13.34 28.90
CA ARG A 63 20.89 12.48 30.08
C ARG A 63 21.59 11.14 29.84
N LEU A 64 21.35 10.55 28.67
CA LEU A 64 21.99 9.30 28.26
C LEU A 64 23.50 9.46 28.10
N ARG A 65 23.96 10.58 27.53
CA ARG A 65 25.38 10.92 27.44
C ARG A 65 26.02 11.02 28.82
N ALA A 66 25.37 11.72 29.76
CA ALA A 66 25.87 11.85 31.13
C ALA A 66 25.96 10.49 31.85
N GLU A 67 24.97 9.62 31.65
CA GLU A 67 24.98 8.25 32.19
C GLU A 67 26.11 7.40 31.60
N LEU A 68 26.33 7.45 30.28
CA LEU A 68 27.42 6.75 29.62
C LEU A 68 28.80 7.26 30.08
N GLU A 69 28.96 8.58 30.18
CA GLU A 69 30.20 9.20 30.65
C GLU A 69 30.53 8.78 32.10
N ALA A 70 29.52 8.71 32.98
CA ALA A 70 29.69 8.21 34.35
C ALA A 70 30.16 6.75 34.40
N ARG A 71 29.87 5.96 33.36
CA ARG A 71 30.33 4.57 33.18
C ARG A 71 31.67 4.45 32.46
N GLY A 72 32.31 5.58 32.14
CA GLY A 72 33.58 5.61 31.41
C GLY A 72 33.45 5.45 29.88
N ASP A 73 32.23 5.55 29.35
CA ASP A 73 31.96 5.48 27.91
C ASP A 73 31.74 6.87 27.33
N ARG A 74 32.63 7.27 26.42
CA ARG A 74 32.62 8.61 25.78
C ARG A 74 32.07 8.57 24.35
N THR A 75 31.41 7.48 23.97
CA THR A 75 30.81 7.32 22.64
C THR A 75 29.78 8.45 22.41
N PRO A 76 29.86 9.21 21.31
CA PRO A 76 28.91 10.25 20.97
C PRO A 76 27.46 9.74 20.95
N VAL A 77 26.53 10.52 21.52
CA VAL A 77 25.09 10.27 21.45
C VAL A 77 24.44 11.33 20.57
N VAL A 78 23.79 10.91 19.48
CA VAL A 78 23.11 11.77 18.49
C VAL A 78 21.63 11.41 18.38
N VAL A 79 20.82 12.31 17.82
CA VAL A 79 19.40 12.07 17.53
C VAL A 79 19.22 12.03 16.01
N GLY A 80 18.58 10.98 15.50
CA GLY A 80 18.24 10.85 14.08
C GLY A 80 16.73 10.61 13.93
N ASN A 81 16.06 11.46 13.16
CA ASN A 81 14.61 11.40 12.99
C ASN A 81 14.20 10.78 11.65
N ARG A 82 13.04 10.13 11.63
CA ARG A 82 12.47 9.53 10.41
C ARG A 82 11.81 10.56 9.49
N ASN A 83 11.00 11.45 10.07
CA ASN A 83 10.07 12.27 9.30
C ASN A 83 10.37 13.77 9.32
N TRP A 84 11.31 14.23 10.15
CA TRP A 84 11.73 15.63 10.19
C TRP A 84 13.20 15.79 10.56
N HIS A 85 13.74 17.01 10.48
CA HIS A 85 15.12 17.28 10.86
C HIS A 85 15.39 17.12 12.38
N PRO A 86 16.63 16.79 12.79
CA PRO A 86 17.70 16.28 11.93
C PRO A 86 17.35 14.87 11.44
N PHE A 87 17.35 14.66 10.13
CA PHE A 87 16.97 13.35 9.59
C PHE A 87 18.06 12.32 9.89
N GLY A 88 17.66 11.08 10.12
CA GLY A 88 18.62 10.00 10.40
C GLY A 88 19.65 9.81 9.28
N HIS A 89 19.28 10.00 8.00
CA HIS A 89 20.22 9.94 6.89
C HIS A 89 21.24 11.10 6.87
N GLU A 90 20.85 12.30 7.30
CA GLU A 90 21.75 13.45 7.44
C GLU A 90 22.80 13.15 8.53
N ILE A 91 22.33 12.68 9.69
CA ILE A 91 23.20 12.34 10.82
C ILE A 91 24.14 11.18 10.50
N LEU A 92 23.67 10.15 9.78
CA LEU A 92 24.54 9.04 9.34
C LEU A 92 25.63 9.51 8.37
N ALA A 93 25.32 10.48 7.49
CA ALA A 93 26.32 11.08 6.60
C ALA A 93 27.36 11.87 7.39
N GLU A 94 26.91 12.76 8.29
CA GLU A 94 27.80 13.56 9.15
C GLU A 94 28.74 12.69 10.01
N LEU A 95 28.21 11.62 10.61
CA LEU A 95 29.01 10.67 11.40
C LEU A 95 30.05 9.96 10.53
N TYR A 96 29.66 9.52 9.33
CA TYR A 96 30.56 8.82 8.43
C TYR A 96 31.70 9.72 7.94
N ASP A 97 31.39 10.97 7.60
CA ASP A 97 32.37 11.99 7.20
C ASP A 97 33.32 12.35 8.35
N ALA A 98 32.84 12.27 9.60
CA ALA A 98 33.65 12.38 10.80
C ALA A 98 34.48 11.12 11.13
N GLY A 99 34.39 10.07 10.30
CA GLY A 99 35.19 8.85 10.43
C GLY A 99 34.49 7.67 11.11
N ALA A 100 33.21 7.79 11.50
CA ALA A 100 32.47 6.67 12.08
C ALA A 100 32.27 5.55 11.06
N ARG A 101 32.39 4.30 11.50
CA ARG A 101 32.12 3.08 10.71
C ARG A 101 31.16 2.13 11.40
N SER A 102 30.89 2.32 12.69
CA SER A 102 29.90 1.57 13.44
C SER A 102 28.99 2.48 14.24
N VAL A 103 27.70 2.48 13.92
CA VAL A 103 26.65 3.20 14.66
C VAL A 103 25.68 2.20 15.27
N ARG A 104 25.27 2.44 16.51
CA ARG A 104 24.24 1.63 17.17
C ARG A 104 23.05 2.51 17.56
N ALA A 105 21.89 2.16 17.06
CA ALA A 105 20.67 2.93 17.17
C ALA A 105 19.68 2.26 18.11
N VAL A 106 19.09 3.01 19.03
CA VAL A 106 17.92 2.59 19.81
C VAL A 106 16.72 3.41 19.39
N ALA A 107 15.65 2.74 18.97
CA ALA A 107 14.43 3.43 18.57
C ALA A 107 13.70 3.99 19.80
N THR A 108 13.09 5.17 19.71
CA THR A 108 12.33 5.76 20.83
C THR A 108 10.94 5.13 21.03
N VAL A 109 10.81 3.85 20.70
CA VAL A 109 9.57 3.05 20.72
C VAL A 109 9.90 1.68 21.30
N ALA A 110 9.16 1.29 22.34
CA ALA A 110 9.52 0.12 23.15
C ALA A 110 8.95 -1.21 22.61
N PHE A 111 7.82 -1.16 21.89
CA PHE A 111 7.01 -2.32 21.53
C PHE A 111 7.20 -2.75 20.07
N CYS A 112 7.07 -4.04 19.79
CA CYS A 112 7.17 -4.61 18.45
C CYS A 112 5.88 -4.35 17.66
N SER A 113 5.99 -3.71 16.50
CA SER A 113 4.97 -3.66 15.43
C SER A 113 5.65 -3.31 14.10
N TYR A 114 4.90 -3.21 12.99
CA TYR A 114 5.48 -2.68 11.75
C TYR A 114 6.00 -1.25 11.95
N SER A 115 5.15 -0.33 12.40
CA SER A 115 5.48 1.09 12.61
C SER A 115 6.45 1.33 13.77
N GLY A 116 6.44 0.46 14.79
CA GLY A 116 7.28 0.57 16.00
C GLY A 116 8.60 -0.21 15.97
N CYS A 117 8.78 -1.21 15.10
CA CYS A 117 10.04 -1.96 14.96
C CYS A 117 10.51 -1.97 13.52
N ARG A 118 9.77 -2.65 12.64
CA ARG A 118 10.28 -3.05 11.32
C ARG A 118 10.61 -1.84 10.45
N GLN A 119 9.73 -0.85 10.42
CA GLN A 119 9.88 0.34 9.60
C GLN A 119 11.16 1.13 9.96
N TYR A 120 11.54 1.16 11.24
CA TYR A 120 12.80 1.76 11.68
C TYR A 120 14.02 1.00 11.14
N SER A 121 13.96 -0.33 11.04
CA SER A 121 15.05 -1.14 10.44
C SER A 121 15.13 -0.91 8.93
N GLU A 122 13.98 -0.91 8.24
CA GLU A 122 13.88 -0.63 6.80
C GLU A 122 14.41 0.78 6.46
N ASP A 123 14.16 1.76 7.33
CA ASP A 123 14.66 3.12 7.17
C ASP A 123 16.18 3.19 7.28
N LEU A 124 16.79 2.55 8.29
CA LEU A 124 18.24 2.49 8.44
C LEU A 124 18.92 1.80 7.25
N GLU A 125 18.34 0.70 6.77
CA GLU A 125 18.85 -0.02 5.60
C GLU A 125 18.77 0.83 4.34
N ARG A 126 17.63 1.48 4.10
CA ARG A 126 17.41 2.38 2.97
C ARG A 126 18.39 3.56 3.02
N TRP A 127 18.54 4.21 4.17
CA TRP A 127 19.45 5.36 4.32
C TRP A 127 20.90 4.96 4.07
N ARG A 128 21.35 3.82 4.62
CA ARG A 128 22.70 3.31 4.34
C ARG A 128 22.91 3.03 2.85
N ALA A 129 21.91 2.43 2.18
CA ALA A 129 21.97 2.15 0.76
C ALA A 129 22.02 3.45 -0.08
N GLN A 130 21.23 4.47 0.29
CA GLN A 130 21.20 5.78 -0.37
C GLN A 130 22.54 6.52 -0.26
N LEU A 131 23.21 6.42 0.89
CA LEU A 131 24.52 7.05 1.10
C LEU A 131 25.65 6.33 0.35
N GLY A 132 25.47 5.06 -0.03
CA GLY A 132 26.53 4.27 -0.68
C GLY A 132 27.67 3.87 0.26
N HIS A 133 27.50 4.03 1.57
CA HIS A 133 28.52 3.73 2.58
C HIS A 133 28.48 2.24 2.98
N ALA A 134 29.03 1.38 2.12
CA ALA A 134 28.99 -0.07 2.31
C ALA A 134 29.76 -0.57 3.55
N ASP A 135 30.75 0.19 4.00
CA ASP A 135 31.58 -0.06 5.19
C ASP A 135 30.97 0.52 6.49
N LEU A 136 29.87 1.27 6.41
CA LEU A 136 29.13 1.73 7.57
C LEU A 136 28.19 0.63 8.09
N ARG A 137 28.48 0.13 9.30
CA ARG A 137 27.59 -0.78 10.05
C ARG A 137 26.64 0.05 10.90
N VAL A 138 25.34 -0.09 10.66
CA VAL A 138 24.30 0.48 11.54
C VAL A 138 23.50 -0.64 12.16
N GLU A 139 23.53 -0.74 13.48
CA GLU A 139 22.83 -1.77 14.25
C GLU A 139 21.66 -1.18 15.02
N LYS A 140 20.45 -1.69 14.82
CA LYS A 140 19.31 -1.30 15.65
C LYS A 140 19.18 -2.25 16.85
N ILE A 141 19.05 -1.68 18.04
CA ILE A 141 18.66 -2.40 19.25
C ILE A 141 17.23 -2.93 19.09
N HIS A 142 17.00 -4.13 19.63
CA HIS A 142 15.68 -4.76 19.65
C HIS A 142 14.69 -3.97 20.53
N PRO A 143 13.38 -4.11 20.30
CA PRO A 143 12.37 -3.54 21.18
C PRO A 143 12.60 -3.96 22.64
N PHE A 144 12.43 -3.02 23.57
CA PHE A 144 12.85 -3.14 24.96
C PHE A 144 11.68 -3.09 25.97
N TRP A 145 10.44 -3.33 25.53
CA TRP A 145 9.27 -3.38 26.42
C TRP A 145 9.39 -4.41 27.56
N GLN A 146 10.22 -5.45 27.39
CA GLN A 146 10.52 -6.44 28.43
C GLN A 146 11.68 -6.06 29.36
N ALA A 147 12.39 -4.97 29.05
CA ALA A 147 13.57 -4.58 29.81
C ALA A 147 13.20 -4.22 31.25
N THR A 148 13.99 -4.68 32.21
CA THR A 148 13.70 -4.49 33.64
C THR A 148 13.62 -3.01 34.00
N GLY A 149 14.53 -2.17 33.48
CA GLY A 149 14.49 -0.74 33.76
C GLY A 149 13.26 -0.03 33.17
N PHE A 150 12.74 -0.50 32.03
CA PHE A 150 11.48 0.01 31.44
C PHE A 150 10.29 -0.30 32.35
N TYR A 151 10.18 -1.55 32.77
CA TYR A 151 9.18 -2.00 33.75
C TYR A 151 9.24 -1.21 35.05
N VAL A 152 10.42 -1.11 35.66
CA VAL A 152 10.60 -0.40 36.94
C VAL A 152 10.23 1.07 36.82
N ALA A 153 10.58 1.73 35.71
CA ALA A 153 10.23 3.14 35.51
C ALA A 153 8.70 3.34 35.50
N TYR A 154 7.95 2.52 34.77
CA TYR A 154 6.49 2.62 34.78
C TYR A 154 5.85 2.19 36.10
N ARG A 155 6.44 1.23 36.82
CA ARG A 155 5.98 0.88 38.17
C ARG A 155 5.98 2.09 39.09
N GLU A 156 7.06 2.87 39.10
CA GLU A 156 7.14 4.08 39.92
C GLU A 156 6.12 5.14 39.49
N VAL A 157 5.95 5.34 38.17
CA VAL A 157 4.92 6.25 37.61
C VAL A 157 3.52 5.86 38.06
N VAL A 158 3.15 4.58 37.95
CA VAL A 158 1.83 4.09 38.37
C VAL A 158 1.65 4.24 39.88
N ARG A 159 2.66 3.86 40.68
CA ARG A 159 2.61 3.99 42.14
C ARG A 159 2.40 5.44 42.58
N GLU A 160 3.12 6.39 41.98
CA GLU A 160 2.98 7.81 42.28
C GLU A 160 1.64 8.39 41.86
N ALA A 161 1.12 7.99 40.69
CA ALA A 161 -0.19 8.42 40.23
C ALA A 161 -1.31 7.85 41.12
N ARG A 162 -1.23 6.56 41.48
CA ARG A 162 -2.17 5.89 42.38
C ARG A 162 -2.19 6.55 43.76
N ALA A 163 -1.03 6.93 44.31
CA ALA A 163 -0.97 7.63 45.60
C ALA A 163 -1.72 8.98 45.59
N LYS A 164 -1.84 9.64 44.43
CA LYS A 164 -2.58 10.90 44.28
C LYS A 164 -4.09 10.67 44.11
N MET A 165 -4.49 9.54 43.51
CA MET A 165 -5.89 9.18 43.27
C MET A 165 -6.14 7.69 43.59
N PRO A 166 -6.26 7.34 44.89
CA PRO A 166 -6.33 5.93 45.33
C PRO A 166 -7.49 5.16 44.72
N ASP A 167 -8.66 5.80 44.57
CA ASP A 167 -9.91 5.14 44.15
C ASP A 167 -10.21 5.26 42.64
N ALA A 168 -9.31 5.87 41.86
CA ALA A 168 -9.54 6.07 40.43
C ALA A 168 -9.38 4.77 39.61
N ARG A 169 -10.08 4.64 38.48
CA ARG A 169 -9.82 3.54 37.54
C ARG A 169 -8.46 3.75 36.87
N LEU A 170 -7.61 2.72 36.82
CA LEU A 170 -6.35 2.75 36.06
C LEU A 170 -6.63 2.42 34.59
N VAL A 171 -6.34 3.37 33.71
CA VAL A 171 -6.49 3.20 32.27
C VAL A 171 -5.11 3.37 31.62
N PHE A 172 -4.55 2.26 31.17
CA PHE A 172 -3.30 2.26 30.41
C PHE A 172 -3.62 2.58 28.96
N VAL A 173 -2.83 3.47 28.36
CA VAL A 173 -3.08 3.97 27.00
C VAL A 173 -1.84 3.82 26.12
N THR A 174 -2.07 3.37 24.90
CA THR A 174 -1.06 3.25 23.85
C THR A 174 -1.62 3.70 22.50
N HIS A 175 -0.76 3.88 21.49
CA HIS A 175 -1.20 4.25 20.15
C HIS A 175 -2.00 3.09 19.53
N SER A 176 -3.18 3.39 18.96
CA SER A 176 -3.96 2.38 18.23
C SER A 176 -3.26 1.99 16.94
N ILE A 177 -3.30 0.72 16.55
CA ILE A 177 -2.82 0.27 15.24
C ILE A 177 -3.91 -0.54 14.53
N PRO A 178 -3.89 -0.65 13.18
CA PRO A 178 -4.77 -1.55 12.47
C PRO A 178 -4.68 -2.98 13.04
N THR A 179 -5.82 -3.67 13.19
CA THR A 179 -5.85 -5.03 13.76
C THR A 179 -4.97 -6.01 12.97
N ALA A 180 -4.86 -5.83 11.65
CA ALA A 180 -3.94 -6.60 10.81
C ALA A 180 -2.46 -6.33 11.17
N MET A 181 -2.09 -5.09 11.51
CA MET A 181 -0.75 -4.76 11.98
C MET A 181 -0.48 -5.35 13.36
N ASN A 182 -1.49 -5.38 14.24
CA ASN A 182 -1.42 -6.06 15.53
C ASN A 182 -1.14 -7.56 15.36
N ALA A 183 -1.89 -8.23 14.48
CA ALA A 183 -1.73 -9.66 14.21
C ALA A 183 -0.37 -10.00 13.58
N ALA A 184 0.19 -9.07 12.79
CA ALA A 184 1.52 -9.21 12.18
C ALA A 184 2.67 -8.75 13.09
N ALA A 185 2.39 -8.29 14.30
CA ALA A 185 3.39 -7.89 15.27
C ALA A 185 3.92 -9.09 16.06
N GLY A 186 5.23 -9.27 16.11
CA GLY A 186 5.86 -10.30 16.96
C GLY A 186 5.41 -11.73 16.66
N PRO A 187 5.92 -12.69 17.44
CA PRO A 187 5.17 -13.12 18.62
C PRO A 187 5.75 -12.54 19.93
N PRO A 188 4.93 -12.09 20.90
CA PRO A 188 3.46 -11.98 20.83
C PRO A 188 2.96 -10.72 20.08
N ALA A 189 1.67 -10.68 19.77
CA ALA A 189 0.99 -9.54 19.15
C ALA A 189 1.15 -8.25 19.96
N TYR A 190 1.01 -7.10 19.31
CA TYR A 190 1.29 -5.78 19.92
C TYR A 190 0.43 -5.52 21.16
N ASP A 191 -0.86 -5.81 21.13
CA ASP A 191 -1.76 -5.70 22.27
C ASP A 191 -1.38 -6.65 23.41
N VAL A 192 -0.97 -7.88 23.08
CA VAL A 192 -0.52 -8.87 24.06
C VAL A 192 0.78 -8.43 24.75
N GLN A 193 1.71 -7.78 24.04
CA GLN A 193 2.92 -7.22 24.67
C GLN A 193 2.56 -6.17 25.74
N HIS A 194 1.58 -5.30 25.45
CA HIS A 194 1.10 -4.30 26.42
C HIS A 194 0.43 -4.96 27.60
N ARG A 195 -0.51 -5.89 27.35
CA ARG A 195 -1.23 -6.62 28.42
C ARG A 195 -0.27 -7.35 29.34
N GLN A 196 0.73 -8.06 28.81
CA GLN A 196 1.71 -8.77 29.63
C GLN A 196 2.51 -7.82 30.55
N LEU A 197 2.90 -6.65 30.04
CA LEU A 197 3.58 -5.65 30.87
C LEU A 197 2.65 -5.09 31.95
N ILE A 198 1.41 -4.74 31.58
CA ILE A 198 0.41 -4.20 32.50
C ILE A 198 0.04 -5.21 33.58
N GLU A 199 -0.24 -6.46 33.20
CA GLU A 199 -0.51 -7.57 34.11
C GLU A 199 0.60 -7.74 35.13
N ARG A 200 1.86 -7.68 34.69
CA ARG A 200 3.01 -7.74 35.60
C ARG A 200 3.04 -6.55 36.56
N LEU A 201 2.85 -5.32 36.05
CA LEU A 201 2.84 -4.10 36.86
C LEU A 201 1.73 -4.13 37.92
N CYS A 202 0.51 -4.43 37.49
CA CYS A 202 -0.66 -4.47 38.33
C CYS A 202 -0.58 -5.59 39.37
N ALA A 203 -0.06 -6.77 39.00
CA ALA A 203 0.16 -7.86 39.96
C ALA A 203 1.16 -7.48 41.06
N GLU A 204 2.26 -6.79 40.74
CA GLU A 204 3.23 -6.32 41.76
C GLU A 204 2.64 -5.21 42.64
N LEU A 205 1.84 -4.32 42.07
CA LEU A 205 1.23 -3.19 42.78
C LEU A 205 -0.06 -3.55 43.53
N GLY A 206 -0.57 -4.78 43.37
CA GLY A 206 -1.82 -5.22 43.97
C GLY A 206 -3.09 -4.64 43.32
N GLU A 207 -2.98 -4.15 42.08
CA GLU A 207 -4.07 -3.58 41.31
C GLU A 207 -4.88 -4.68 40.62
N GLN A 208 -6.16 -4.80 40.99
CA GLN A 208 -7.06 -5.83 40.46
C GLN A 208 -7.86 -5.31 39.25
N GLU A 209 -8.16 -4.01 39.20
CA GLU A 209 -8.96 -3.39 38.15
C GLU A 209 -8.12 -2.41 37.34
N TRP A 210 -7.92 -2.74 36.08
CA TRP A 210 -7.22 -1.91 35.11
C TRP A 210 -7.75 -2.17 33.70
N ASP A 211 -7.64 -1.16 32.86
CA ASP A 211 -8.08 -1.20 31.48
C ASP A 211 -6.92 -0.88 30.53
N LEU A 212 -6.97 -1.42 29.31
CA LEU A 212 -6.12 -1.01 28.20
C LEU A 212 -7.00 -0.35 27.14
N ALA A 213 -6.76 0.93 26.88
CA ALA A 213 -7.41 1.70 25.82
C ALA A 213 -6.36 2.21 24.83
N TYR A 214 -6.82 2.74 23.70
CA TYR A 214 -5.97 3.21 22.62
C TYR A 214 -6.26 4.66 22.27
N CYS A 215 -5.29 5.34 21.67
CA CYS A 215 -5.41 6.72 21.21
C CYS A 215 -4.88 6.86 19.77
N SER A 216 -4.96 8.07 19.22
CA SER A 216 -4.26 8.45 17.98
C SER A 216 -4.66 7.62 16.75
N ARG A 217 -5.93 7.19 16.68
CA ARG A 217 -6.48 6.55 15.48
C ARG A 217 -6.51 7.55 14.32
N SER A 218 -5.59 7.36 13.37
CA SER A 218 -5.40 8.26 12.23
C SER A 218 -5.81 7.66 10.87
N GLY A 219 -6.33 6.43 10.87
CA GLY A 219 -6.78 5.72 9.67
C GLY A 219 -8.26 5.86 9.33
N SER A 220 -8.65 5.33 8.17
CA SER A 220 -10.05 5.29 7.73
C SER A 220 -10.97 4.61 8.76
N PRO A 221 -12.20 5.12 8.98
CA PRO A 221 -13.20 4.47 9.82
C PRO A 221 -13.50 3.02 9.43
N HIS A 222 -13.27 2.65 8.16
CA HIS A 222 -13.55 1.32 7.61
C HIS A 222 -12.41 0.30 7.82
N VAL A 223 -11.21 0.75 8.18
CA VAL A 223 -10.16 -0.16 8.63
C VAL A 223 -10.43 -0.46 10.11
N PRO A 224 -10.47 -1.74 10.54
CA PRO A 224 -10.55 -2.07 11.95
C PRO A 224 -9.23 -1.74 12.65
N TRP A 225 -9.31 -1.00 13.75
CA TRP A 225 -8.18 -0.62 14.59
C TRP A 225 -8.34 -1.25 15.97
N LEU A 226 -7.28 -1.24 16.76
CA LEU A 226 -7.37 -1.66 18.15
C LEU A 226 -8.26 -0.68 18.93
N GLU A 227 -9.18 -1.26 19.69
CA GLU A 227 -10.23 -0.58 20.45
C GLU A 227 -10.22 -1.09 21.89
N PRO A 228 -10.75 -0.33 22.86
CA PRO A 228 -11.51 0.93 22.70
C PRO A 228 -10.63 2.18 22.52
N ASP A 229 -11.19 3.25 21.92
CA ASP A 229 -10.61 4.60 22.02
C ASP A 229 -10.68 5.10 23.46
N ILE A 230 -9.70 5.91 23.88
CA ILE A 230 -9.63 6.44 25.24
C ILE A 230 -10.87 7.28 25.62
N ASN A 231 -11.43 8.07 24.70
CA ASN A 231 -12.62 8.87 25.01
C ASN A 231 -13.85 7.99 25.17
N ASP A 232 -14.05 7.03 24.26
CA ASP A 232 -15.14 6.05 24.34
C ASP A 232 -15.02 5.21 25.62
N HIS A 233 -13.81 4.82 26.00
CA HIS A 233 -13.55 4.06 27.22
C HIS A 233 -13.86 4.88 28.48
N LEU A 234 -13.50 6.17 28.51
CA LEU A 234 -13.86 7.06 29.63
C LEU A 234 -15.38 7.19 29.79
N GLU A 235 -16.13 7.30 28.69
CA GLU A 235 -17.60 7.31 28.73
C GLU A 235 -18.16 5.99 29.28
N ALA A 236 -17.61 4.86 28.84
CA ALA A 236 -18.03 3.53 29.28
C ALA A 236 -17.84 3.36 30.80
N ILE A 237 -16.64 3.62 31.33
CA ILE A 237 -16.38 3.44 32.77
C ILE A 237 -17.12 4.46 33.64
N ALA A 238 -17.41 5.66 33.12
CA ALA A 238 -18.29 6.62 33.79
C ALA A 238 -19.71 6.06 33.93
N GLY A 239 -20.22 5.41 32.88
CA GLY A 239 -21.51 4.70 32.89
C GLY A 239 -21.54 3.53 33.88
N GLU A 240 -20.39 2.92 34.15
CA GLU A 240 -20.22 1.88 35.17
C GLU A 240 -20.06 2.44 36.60
N GLY A 241 -19.98 3.76 36.77
CA GLY A 241 -19.91 4.45 38.05
C GLY A 241 -18.51 4.88 38.49
N ALA A 242 -17.50 4.79 37.61
CA ALA A 242 -16.18 5.35 37.91
C ALA A 242 -16.25 6.87 38.06
N SER A 243 -15.86 7.39 39.23
CA SER A 243 -15.85 8.83 39.51
C SER A 243 -14.55 9.51 39.09
N ALA A 244 -13.51 8.74 38.76
CA ALA A 244 -12.23 9.26 38.36
C ALA A 244 -11.38 8.24 37.57
N ALA A 245 -10.44 8.73 36.75
CA ALA A 245 -9.50 7.92 35.99
C ALA A 245 -8.05 8.43 36.12
N ILE A 246 -7.11 7.51 36.29
CA ILE A 246 -5.68 7.72 36.08
C ILE A 246 -5.33 7.17 34.70
N VAL A 247 -4.88 8.03 33.80
CA VAL A 247 -4.47 7.66 32.43
C VAL A 247 -2.96 7.52 32.37
N VAL A 248 -2.46 6.32 32.08
CA VAL A 248 -1.03 5.99 32.03
C VAL A 248 -0.59 5.79 30.58
N PRO A 249 0.23 6.70 29.98
CA PRO A 249 0.70 6.59 28.60
C PRO A 249 1.79 5.51 28.45
N ILE A 250 1.45 4.25 28.66
CA ILE A 250 2.35 3.09 28.72
C ILE A 250 3.04 2.80 27.38
N GLY A 251 2.43 3.22 26.27
CA GLY A 251 2.97 3.05 24.92
C GLY A 251 4.14 3.97 24.56
N PHE A 252 4.43 4.98 25.39
CA PHE A 252 5.23 6.13 24.98
C PHE A 252 6.29 6.52 26.00
N ILE A 253 7.55 6.59 25.56
CA ILE A 253 8.65 6.94 26.47
C ILE A 253 8.77 8.44 26.74
N SER A 254 8.29 9.27 25.80
CA SER A 254 8.32 10.73 25.87
C SER A 254 7.02 11.33 25.36
N ASP A 255 6.62 12.47 25.91
CA ASP A 255 5.52 13.25 25.37
C ASP A 255 5.81 13.70 23.92
N HIS A 256 4.79 13.70 23.09
CA HIS A 256 4.81 14.20 21.71
C HIS A 256 3.39 14.66 21.36
N MET A 257 3.19 15.16 20.14
CA MET A 257 1.95 15.87 19.83
C MET A 257 0.70 15.00 20.03
N GLU A 258 0.73 13.75 19.61
CA GLU A 258 -0.43 12.85 19.75
C GLU A 258 -0.76 12.57 21.22
N VAL A 259 0.22 12.30 22.07
CA VAL A 259 -0.02 12.12 23.52
C VAL A 259 -0.56 13.39 24.19
N VAL A 260 0.05 14.55 23.93
CA VAL A 260 -0.36 15.80 24.60
C VAL A 260 -1.74 16.23 24.11
N TYR A 261 -2.03 16.12 22.81
CA TYR A 261 -3.34 16.47 22.29
C TYR A 261 -4.41 15.48 22.76
N ASP A 262 -4.22 14.18 22.53
CA ASP A 262 -5.25 13.19 22.80
C ASP A 262 -5.54 13.07 24.30
N LEU A 263 -4.51 13.16 25.15
CA LEU A 263 -4.67 12.93 26.59
C LEU A 263 -4.88 14.21 27.39
N ASP A 264 -4.08 15.26 27.14
CA ASP A 264 -4.18 16.50 27.93
C ASP A 264 -5.28 17.46 27.43
N ILE A 265 -5.78 17.28 26.20
CA ILE A 265 -6.89 18.08 25.64
C ILE A 265 -8.16 17.23 25.51
N GLU A 266 -8.17 16.20 24.66
CA GLU A 266 -9.42 15.50 24.31
C GLU A 266 -9.93 14.63 25.46
N ALA A 267 -9.12 13.70 25.96
CA ALA A 267 -9.51 12.82 27.05
C ALA A 267 -9.80 13.59 28.35
N ARG A 268 -9.04 14.65 28.63
CA ARG A 268 -9.33 15.57 29.75
C ARG A 268 -10.68 16.24 29.58
N ALA A 269 -10.98 16.80 28.41
CA ALA A 269 -12.28 17.43 28.14
C ALA A 269 -13.44 16.43 28.24
N THR A 270 -13.23 15.18 27.80
CA THR A 270 -14.20 14.10 27.98
C THR A 270 -14.46 13.82 29.46
N ALA A 271 -13.40 13.66 30.27
CA ALA A 271 -13.56 13.46 31.72
C ALA A 271 -14.24 14.64 32.42
N GLU A 272 -13.90 15.88 32.06
CA GLU A 272 -14.55 17.09 32.58
C GLU A 272 -16.05 17.13 32.25
N ARG A 273 -16.43 16.81 31.01
CA ARG A 273 -17.83 16.70 30.59
C ARG A 273 -18.60 15.63 31.37
N LEU A 274 -17.94 14.53 31.72
CA LEU A 274 -18.52 13.43 32.49
C LEU A 274 -18.53 13.70 34.01
N GLY A 275 -17.91 14.80 34.47
CA GLY A 275 -17.75 15.10 35.89
C GLY A 275 -16.76 14.18 36.62
N MET A 276 -15.85 13.53 35.88
CA MET A 276 -14.85 12.63 36.42
C MET A 276 -13.56 13.36 36.83
N GLY A 277 -12.94 12.91 37.93
CA GLY A 277 -11.55 13.26 38.21
C GLY A 277 -10.59 12.70 37.16
N TYR A 278 -9.62 13.48 36.70
CA TYR A 278 -8.70 13.06 35.64
C TYR A 278 -7.23 13.39 35.97
N LEU A 279 -6.38 12.36 35.98
CA LEU A 279 -4.93 12.49 36.11
C LEU A 279 -4.23 11.72 35.00
N ARG A 280 -3.51 12.42 34.12
CA ARG A 280 -2.52 11.80 33.24
C ARG A 280 -1.21 11.60 34.00
N ALA A 281 -0.71 10.38 34.02
CA ALA A 281 0.62 10.06 34.55
C ALA A 281 1.72 10.51 33.57
N PRO A 282 2.91 10.93 34.06
CA PRO A 282 4.00 11.35 33.19
C PRO A 282 4.57 10.17 32.37
N THR A 283 5.20 10.50 31.23
CA THR A 283 6.06 9.56 30.49
C THR A 283 7.40 9.38 31.21
N ILE A 284 8.20 8.37 30.79
CA ILE A 284 9.35 7.87 31.56
C ILE A 284 10.72 8.44 31.13
N ASP A 285 10.75 9.40 30.21
CA ASP A 285 11.97 10.02 29.63
C ASP A 285 12.95 10.59 30.67
N ARG A 286 12.44 10.94 31.86
CA ARG A 286 13.23 11.49 32.97
C ARG A 286 13.67 10.46 34.01
N SER A 287 13.26 9.21 33.89
CA SER A 287 13.55 8.16 34.87
C SER A 287 15.03 7.75 34.82
N PRO A 288 15.81 7.93 35.91
CA PRO A 288 17.22 7.50 35.95
C PRO A 288 17.37 6.00 35.66
N THR A 289 16.45 5.17 36.17
CA THR A 289 16.43 3.72 35.93
C THR A 289 16.23 3.38 34.46
N PHE A 290 15.37 4.13 33.76
CA PHE A 290 15.16 3.91 32.33
C PHE A 290 16.36 4.39 31.49
N ILE A 291 16.94 5.54 31.83
CA ILE A 291 18.13 6.06 31.16
C ILE A 291 19.32 5.09 31.32
N ALA A 292 19.52 4.55 32.53
CA ALA A 292 20.50 3.52 32.80
C ALA A 292 20.27 2.25 31.95
N GLN A 293 19.02 1.84 31.76
CA GLN A 293 18.66 0.70 30.92
C GLN A 293 18.93 0.95 29.43
N LEU A 294 18.71 2.17 28.93
CA LEU A 294 19.06 2.54 27.56
C LEU A 294 20.59 2.49 27.35
N ALA A 295 21.36 2.96 28.34
CA ALA A 295 22.82 2.85 28.31
C ALA A 295 23.27 1.38 28.27
N ASP A 296 22.68 0.51 29.10
CA ASP A 296 22.97 -0.94 29.08
C ASP A 296 22.74 -1.54 27.68
N LEU A 297 21.58 -1.25 27.08
CA LEU A 297 21.21 -1.77 25.76
C LEU A 297 22.19 -1.32 24.66
N LEU A 298 22.62 -0.06 24.72
CA LEU A 298 23.57 0.49 23.76
C LEU A 298 24.98 -0.07 23.96
N GLN A 299 25.42 -0.31 25.19
CA GLN A 299 26.74 -0.87 25.48
C GLN A 299 26.82 -2.36 25.13
N GLN A 300 25.82 -3.14 25.54
CA GLN A 300 25.74 -4.59 25.31
C GLN A 300 25.53 -4.91 23.82
N GLY A 301 24.78 -4.06 23.10
CA GLY A 301 24.35 -4.34 21.74
C GLY A 301 23.12 -5.24 21.69
N PRO A 302 22.68 -5.67 20.49
CA PRO A 302 21.57 -6.59 20.38
C PRO A 302 21.92 -7.90 21.10
N ALA A 303 21.14 -8.29 22.11
CA ALA A 303 21.17 -9.65 22.64
C ALA A 303 20.78 -10.66 21.54
N ASP A 304 21.08 -11.95 21.74
CA ASP A 304 20.46 -13.06 21.00
C ASP A 304 18.95 -13.11 21.31
N SER A 305 18.20 -12.08 20.89
CA SER A 305 16.75 -12.01 20.97
C SER A 305 16.19 -12.61 19.69
N PRO A 306 15.11 -13.40 19.75
CA PRO A 306 14.60 -14.11 18.57
C PRO A 306 14.39 -13.12 17.42
N ALA A 307 15.09 -13.40 16.31
CA ALA A 307 15.09 -12.62 15.08
C ALA A 307 13.68 -12.36 14.50
N ASP A 308 12.67 -13.07 15.01
CA ASP A 308 11.29 -13.07 14.54
C ASP A 308 10.48 -11.81 14.88
N CYS A 309 10.92 -10.91 15.78
CA CYS A 309 10.10 -9.73 16.09
C CYS A 309 10.20 -8.60 15.04
N CYS A 310 11.40 -8.38 14.51
CA CYS A 310 11.67 -7.33 13.53
C CYS A 310 11.71 -7.90 12.09
N HIS A 311 11.87 -9.21 11.95
CA HIS A 311 11.71 -9.97 10.70
C HIS A 311 10.96 -11.28 10.96
N PRO A 312 9.66 -11.28 11.31
CA PRO A 312 8.90 -12.51 11.38
C PRO A 312 9.00 -13.23 10.05
N THR A 313 9.44 -14.48 10.14
CA THR A 313 9.35 -15.42 9.02
C THR A 313 7.90 -15.41 8.53
N PRO A 314 7.62 -15.10 7.26
CA PRO A 314 6.26 -15.19 6.75
C PRO A 314 5.75 -16.63 6.95
N PRO A 315 4.46 -16.83 7.27
CA PRO A 315 3.91 -18.18 7.46
C PRO A 315 4.27 -19.06 6.26
N ALA A 316 4.51 -20.35 6.51
CA ALA A 316 5.13 -21.31 5.59
C ALA A 316 4.55 -21.36 4.16
N ALA A 317 3.37 -20.79 3.93
CA ALA A 317 2.74 -20.63 2.62
C ALA A 317 3.46 -19.66 1.64
N LEU A 318 4.46 -18.88 2.09
CA LEU A 318 5.16 -17.90 1.24
C LEU A 318 6.61 -18.27 0.86
N ARG A 319 7.08 -19.48 1.21
CA ARG A 319 8.42 -19.96 0.82
C ARG A 319 8.39 -20.66 -0.54
N ALA A 320 8.14 -19.91 -1.60
CA ALA A 320 8.48 -20.36 -2.95
C ALA A 320 8.95 -19.18 -3.80
N ASN A 321 10.27 -19.00 -3.83
CA ASN A 321 11.11 -18.76 -5.00
C ASN A 321 12.24 -17.75 -4.70
N PRO A 322 13.50 -18.19 -4.47
CA PRO A 322 14.61 -17.32 -4.14
C PRO A 322 15.38 -16.97 -5.41
N GLU A 323 15.14 -15.81 -6.01
CA GLU A 323 16.10 -15.19 -6.92
C GLU A 323 15.64 -13.77 -7.30
N ARG A 324 16.29 -12.75 -6.72
CA ARG A 324 16.50 -11.44 -7.35
C ARG A 324 17.50 -10.63 -6.54
N GLY A 325 18.74 -10.63 -7.04
CA GLY A 325 19.81 -9.75 -6.61
C GLY A 325 19.55 -8.29 -7.00
N MET A 326 20.21 -7.42 -6.24
CA MET A 326 20.36 -5.98 -6.41
C MET A 326 20.47 -5.52 -7.86
N MET A 327 19.71 -4.48 -8.22
CA MET A 327 20.16 -3.48 -9.20
C MET A 327 19.75 -2.08 -8.73
N THR A 328 20.77 -1.23 -8.64
CA THR A 328 20.77 0.20 -8.27
C THR A 328 20.29 1.07 -9.43
N HIS A 329 19.54 2.14 -9.15
CA HIS A 329 19.25 3.20 -10.12
C HIS A 329 19.68 4.59 -9.59
N PRO A 330 20.12 5.51 -10.47
CA PRO A 330 20.60 6.84 -10.10
C PRO A 330 19.47 7.88 -10.02
N THR A 331 19.74 8.93 -9.26
CA THR A 331 18.96 10.14 -9.03
C THR A 331 18.75 10.99 -10.30
N PRO A 332 17.69 11.81 -10.37
CA PRO A 332 17.78 13.06 -11.12
C PRO A 332 17.39 14.31 -10.31
N ALA A 333 17.95 15.42 -10.79
CA ALA A 333 17.91 16.77 -10.26
C ALA A 333 16.58 17.50 -10.47
N ASN A 334 16.41 18.57 -9.69
CA ASN A 334 15.36 19.60 -9.78
C ASN A 334 15.23 20.21 -11.18
N ASP A 335 14.00 20.57 -11.56
CA ASP A 335 13.69 21.90 -12.10
C ASP A 335 12.20 22.24 -11.93
N ALA A 336 11.93 23.52 -11.65
CA ALA A 336 10.65 24.09 -11.28
C ALA A 336 9.89 24.65 -12.49
N VAL A 337 8.56 24.44 -12.59
CA VAL A 337 7.63 25.36 -13.31
C VAL A 337 6.21 25.32 -12.70
N ALA A 338 5.60 26.52 -12.69
CA ALA A 338 4.32 27.00 -12.18
C ALA A 338 3.03 26.16 -12.35
N HIS A 339 2.12 26.37 -11.38
CA HIS A 339 0.74 25.89 -11.33
C HIS A 339 -0.20 26.53 -12.36
N PRO A 340 -1.19 25.76 -12.83
CA PRO A 340 -2.57 26.23 -12.91
C PRO A 340 -3.53 25.38 -12.05
N ALA A 341 -4.71 25.96 -11.79
CA ALA A 341 -5.80 25.53 -10.90
C ALA A 341 -6.44 24.15 -11.25
N PRO A 342 -7.27 23.54 -10.37
CA PRO A 342 -7.49 22.10 -10.35
C PRO A 342 -8.65 21.66 -11.26
N ASP A 343 -8.35 20.79 -12.21
CA ASP A 343 -9.32 19.89 -12.85
C ASP A 343 -9.13 18.48 -12.27
N HIS A 344 -10.16 17.94 -11.64
CA HIS A 344 -10.19 16.59 -11.05
C HIS A 344 -10.23 15.50 -12.14
N PRO A 345 -9.28 14.56 -12.22
CA PRO A 345 -9.40 13.40 -13.10
C PRO A 345 -10.04 12.22 -12.36
N ALA A 346 -11.17 11.75 -12.88
CA ALA A 346 -11.74 10.42 -12.65
C ALA A 346 -10.79 9.31 -13.21
N PRO A 347 -11.00 8.01 -12.93
CA PRO A 347 -10.14 6.95 -13.47
C PRO A 347 -10.34 6.82 -14.98
N THR A 348 -9.62 7.65 -15.75
CA THR A 348 -9.46 7.52 -17.19
C THR A 348 -8.44 6.42 -17.47
N HIS A 349 -8.69 5.58 -18.48
CA HIS A 349 -7.67 4.63 -18.93
C HIS A 349 -6.36 5.35 -19.27
N PRO A 350 -5.22 4.88 -18.76
CA PRO A 350 -3.91 5.37 -19.19
C PRO A 350 -3.67 5.07 -20.66
N GLY A 351 -3.36 6.09 -21.46
CA GLY A 351 -2.76 5.87 -22.78
C GLY A 351 -3.73 5.57 -23.92
N SER A 352 -5.03 5.82 -23.80
CA SER A 352 -5.92 5.69 -24.95
C SER A 352 -5.62 6.76 -26.01
N ARG A 353 -5.60 6.35 -27.28
CA ARG A 353 -5.66 7.28 -28.41
C ARG A 353 -6.85 8.24 -28.26
N PRO A 354 -6.65 9.57 -28.39
CA PRO A 354 -7.73 10.53 -28.26
C PRO A 354 -8.86 10.22 -29.23
N SER A 355 -10.10 10.37 -28.77
CA SER A 355 -11.27 10.20 -29.64
C SER A 355 -11.22 11.17 -30.82
N PRO A 356 -11.53 10.75 -32.06
CA PRO A 356 -11.43 11.60 -33.25
C PRO A 356 -12.46 12.74 -33.31
N HIS A 357 -13.35 12.90 -32.32
CA HIS A 357 -14.44 13.88 -32.35
C HIS A 357 -14.45 14.77 -31.10
N GLY A 358 -14.12 16.06 -31.27
CA GLY A 358 -14.25 17.08 -30.23
C GLY A 358 -15.69 17.57 -30.12
N HIS A 359 -16.35 17.31 -29.00
CA HIS A 359 -17.72 17.78 -28.71
C HIS A 359 -17.75 18.89 -27.65
N PRO A 360 -18.75 19.79 -27.67
CA PRO A 360 -18.92 20.84 -26.66
C PRO A 360 -19.17 20.25 -25.27
N ARG A 361 -18.69 20.94 -24.22
CA ARG A 361 -18.84 20.51 -22.82
C ARG A 361 -20.34 20.47 -22.41
N GLY A 362 -20.85 19.29 -22.05
CA GLY A 362 -22.09 19.15 -21.28
C GLY A 362 -23.09 18.08 -21.75
N GLU A 363 -22.99 17.57 -22.98
CA GLU A 363 -23.89 16.52 -23.51
C GLU A 363 -23.14 15.24 -23.83
N VAL A 364 -23.69 14.10 -23.38
CA VAL A 364 -23.13 12.77 -23.66
C VAL A 364 -23.24 12.48 -25.17
N ARG A 365 -22.14 12.08 -25.80
CA ARG A 365 -22.07 11.75 -27.23
C ARG A 365 -23.13 10.70 -27.58
N PRO A 366 -23.84 10.83 -28.72
CA PRO A 366 -24.90 9.90 -29.10
C PRO A 366 -24.48 8.43 -29.08
N ILE A 367 -23.25 8.13 -29.54
CA ILE A 367 -22.69 6.78 -29.52
C ILE A 367 -22.45 6.26 -28.10
N ALA A 368 -21.97 7.10 -27.18
CA ALA A 368 -21.75 6.73 -25.79
C ALA A 368 -23.09 6.48 -25.09
N LYS A 369 -24.09 7.33 -25.33
CA LYS A 369 -25.45 7.14 -24.85
C LYS A 369 -26.03 5.81 -25.34
N GLN A 370 -25.97 5.55 -26.64
CA GLN A 370 -26.47 4.31 -27.24
C GLN A 370 -25.80 3.08 -26.63
N LEU A 371 -24.47 3.04 -26.56
CA LEU A 371 -23.74 1.88 -26.02
C LEU A 371 -23.98 1.69 -24.52
N ASN A 372 -24.09 2.78 -23.75
CA ASN A 372 -24.42 2.71 -22.33
C ASN A 372 -25.84 2.17 -22.07
N GLU A 373 -26.77 2.40 -22.99
CA GLU A 373 -28.13 1.83 -22.96
C GLU A 373 -28.14 0.37 -23.43
N GLU A 374 -27.50 0.07 -24.57
CA GLU A 374 -27.47 -1.27 -25.18
C GLU A 374 -26.63 -2.28 -24.39
N ARG A 375 -25.58 -1.82 -23.70
CA ARG A 375 -24.64 -2.62 -22.89
C ARG A 375 -24.19 -3.90 -23.60
N PRO A 376 -23.56 -3.80 -24.78
CA PRO A 376 -23.19 -4.96 -25.58
C PRO A 376 -22.24 -5.89 -24.84
N PHE A 377 -22.29 -7.16 -25.24
CA PHE A 377 -21.38 -8.20 -24.80
C PHE A 377 -20.19 -8.30 -25.73
N VAL A 378 -19.04 -8.66 -25.17
CA VAL A 378 -17.79 -8.87 -25.92
C VAL A 378 -17.22 -10.21 -25.52
N MET A 379 -16.92 -11.05 -26.50
CA MET A 379 -16.35 -12.37 -26.27
C MET A 379 -15.02 -12.50 -27.00
N TRP A 380 -14.00 -12.97 -26.28
CA TRP A 380 -12.76 -13.46 -26.86
C TRP A 380 -12.77 -14.97 -26.72
N SER A 381 -12.52 -15.67 -27.82
CA SER A 381 -12.46 -17.12 -27.87
C SER A 381 -11.18 -17.56 -28.53
N VAL A 382 -10.38 -18.31 -27.79
CA VAL A 382 -9.07 -18.79 -28.19
C VAL A 382 -9.12 -20.29 -28.38
N PHE A 383 -8.55 -20.73 -29.48
CA PHE A 383 -8.58 -22.11 -29.90
C PHE A 383 -7.20 -22.61 -30.31
N LYS A 384 -7.05 -23.92 -30.21
CA LYS A 384 -5.98 -24.69 -30.80
C LYS A 384 -6.50 -25.42 -32.04
N ALA A 385 -5.74 -25.39 -33.12
CA ALA A 385 -5.97 -26.22 -34.28
C ALA A 385 -5.26 -27.56 -34.06
N ASP A 386 -6.00 -28.64 -33.80
CA ASP A 386 -5.39 -29.98 -33.64
C ASP A 386 -4.95 -30.60 -34.98
N GLN A 387 -5.29 -29.95 -36.10
CA GLN A 387 -5.09 -30.42 -37.48
C GLN A 387 -3.99 -29.60 -38.20
N VAL A 388 -2.90 -29.25 -37.52
CA VAL A 388 -1.77 -28.49 -38.10
C VAL A 388 -0.79 -29.44 -38.84
N GLY A 389 -0.34 -29.06 -40.04
CA GLY A 389 0.60 -29.83 -40.86
C GLY A 389 -0.04 -30.76 -41.91
N GLU A 390 0.77 -31.53 -42.64
CA GLU A 390 0.34 -32.36 -43.79
C GLU A 390 -0.80 -33.36 -43.46
N ALA A 391 -0.85 -33.84 -42.21
CA ALA A 391 -1.89 -34.77 -41.75
C ALA A 391 -3.29 -34.14 -41.63
N GLY A 392 -3.37 -32.81 -41.59
CA GLY A 392 -4.62 -32.02 -41.56
C GLY A 392 -4.96 -31.34 -42.90
N ALA A 393 -4.26 -31.68 -44.00
CA ALA A 393 -4.49 -31.10 -45.32
C ALA A 393 -5.94 -31.37 -45.80
N GLY A 394 -6.79 -30.35 -45.70
CA GLY A 394 -8.23 -30.41 -45.99
C GLY A 394 -9.12 -29.96 -44.83
N ALA A 395 -8.60 -29.90 -43.59
CA ALA A 395 -9.34 -29.42 -42.42
C ALA A 395 -9.70 -27.93 -42.52
N PHE A 396 -8.90 -27.15 -43.25
CA PHE A 396 -9.09 -25.72 -43.51
C PHE A 396 -9.29 -25.39 -45.00
N ASP A 397 -10.01 -26.24 -45.74
CA ASP A 397 -10.40 -25.93 -47.12
C ASP A 397 -11.17 -24.59 -47.21
N PRO A 398 -10.91 -23.71 -48.21
CA PRO A 398 -11.54 -22.40 -48.31
C PRO A 398 -13.07 -22.39 -48.27
N ALA A 399 -13.75 -23.43 -48.77
CA ALA A 399 -15.21 -23.49 -48.73
C ALA A 399 -15.73 -23.67 -47.29
N ARG A 400 -15.02 -24.47 -46.48
CA ARG A 400 -15.32 -24.68 -45.06
C ARG A 400 -15.08 -23.42 -44.24
N ILE A 401 -13.99 -22.70 -44.52
CA ILE A 401 -13.70 -21.40 -43.90
C ILE A 401 -14.80 -20.39 -44.21
N ALA A 402 -15.15 -20.22 -45.48
CA ALA A 402 -16.20 -19.29 -45.90
C ALA A 402 -17.57 -19.65 -45.29
N ALA A 403 -17.90 -20.93 -45.20
CA ALA A 403 -19.14 -21.38 -44.57
C ALA A 403 -19.16 -21.12 -43.05
N ALA A 404 -18.03 -21.30 -42.36
CA ALA A 404 -17.91 -20.98 -40.94
C ALA A 404 -18.04 -19.47 -40.68
N GLU A 405 -17.40 -18.64 -41.51
CA GLU A 405 -17.48 -17.18 -41.41
C GLU A 405 -18.90 -16.65 -41.69
N ASP A 406 -19.55 -17.16 -42.73
CA ASP A 406 -20.97 -16.86 -43.02
C ASP A 406 -21.89 -17.31 -41.88
N ALA A 407 -21.64 -18.49 -41.30
CA ALA A 407 -22.39 -18.96 -40.14
C ALA A 407 -22.19 -18.06 -38.91
N VAL A 408 -20.97 -17.57 -38.66
CA VAL A 408 -20.70 -16.57 -37.61
C VAL A 408 -21.49 -15.29 -37.87
N GLY A 409 -21.46 -14.75 -39.10
CA GLY A 409 -22.21 -13.54 -39.46
C GLY A 409 -23.72 -13.68 -39.22
N LYS A 410 -24.29 -14.86 -39.48
CA LYS A 410 -25.72 -15.17 -39.25
C LYS A 410 -26.12 -15.22 -37.77
N THR A 411 -25.18 -15.26 -36.83
CA THR A 411 -25.48 -15.23 -35.39
C THR A 411 -25.82 -13.84 -34.86
N GLY A 412 -25.62 -12.79 -35.68
CA GLY A 412 -25.89 -11.40 -35.29
C GLY A 412 -24.77 -10.74 -34.48
N VAL A 413 -23.58 -11.36 -34.42
CA VAL A 413 -22.37 -10.73 -33.86
C VAL A 413 -21.69 -9.87 -34.91
N SER A 414 -21.00 -8.82 -34.45
CA SER A 414 -19.95 -8.16 -35.20
C SER A 414 -18.62 -8.83 -34.86
N VAL A 415 -17.84 -9.23 -35.86
CA VAL A 415 -16.49 -9.73 -35.67
C VAL A 415 -15.55 -8.53 -35.66
N ARG A 416 -14.93 -8.23 -34.52
CA ARG A 416 -13.89 -7.19 -34.45
C ARG A 416 -12.63 -7.64 -35.17
N GLY A 417 -12.27 -8.91 -35.05
CA GLY A 417 -11.16 -9.49 -35.79
C GLY A 417 -10.85 -10.92 -35.40
N TYR A 418 -10.08 -11.57 -36.26
CA TYR A 418 -9.37 -12.81 -35.97
C TYR A 418 -7.89 -12.49 -35.81
N TYR A 419 -7.24 -13.20 -34.89
CA TYR A 419 -5.84 -12.98 -34.55
C TYR A 419 -5.10 -14.30 -34.55
N ASP A 420 -3.99 -14.36 -35.29
CA ASP A 420 -3.05 -15.47 -35.29
C ASP A 420 -2.17 -15.36 -34.04
N VAL A 421 -2.46 -16.23 -33.06
CA VAL A 421 -1.71 -16.30 -31.80
C VAL A 421 -0.71 -17.46 -31.79
N SER A 422 -0.61 -18.19 -32.91
CA SER A 422 0.32 -19.32 -33.05
C SER A 422 1.77 -18.84 -32.91
N GLY A 423 2.58 -19.62 -32.20
CA GLY A 423 4.00 -19.28 -31.94
C GLY A 423 4.23 -18.24 -30.84
N PHE A 424 3.22 -17.46 -30.44
CA PHE A 424 3.27 -16.61 -29.25
C PHE A 424 2.99 -17.39 -27.96
N ARG A 425 2.21 -18.47 -28.10
CA ARG A 425 2.00 -19.50 -27.08
C ARG A 425 2.10 -20.89 -27.68
N ALA A 426 2.44 -21.87 -26.85
CA ALA A 426 2.55 -23.26 -27.28
C ALA A 426 1.21 -24.00 -27.34
N ASP A 427 0.14 -23.43 -26.79
CA ASP A 427 -1.15 -24.07 -26.56
C ASP A 427 -2.32 -23.48 -27.37
N ALA A 428 -2.09 -22.46 -28.22
CA ALA A 428 -3.14 -21.73 -28.93
C ALA A 428 -2.70 -21.25 -30.32
N ASP A 429 -3.65 -21.18 -31.26
CA ASP A 429 -3.39 -20.84 -32.66
C ASP A 429 -4.30 -19.71 -33.19
N LEU A 430 -5.57 -19.66 -32.77
CA LEU A 430 -6.54 -18.66 -33.23
C LEU A 430 -7.23 -17.97 -32.05
N MET A 431 -7.31 -16.65 -32.08
CA MET A 431 -8.24 -15.89 -31.24
C MET A 431 -9.28 -15.18 -32.11
N ALA A 432 -10.55 -15.38 -31.79
CA ALA A 432 -11.68 -14.65 -32.38
C ALA A 432 -12.25 -13.65 -31.37
N TRP A 433 -12.52 -12.42 -31.82
CA TRP A 433 -13.09 -11.35 -31.00
C TRP A 433 -14.46 -10.93 -31.55
N PHE A 434 -15.52 -11.24 -30.79
CA PHE A 434 -16.91 -10.93 -31.13
C PHE A 434 -17.49 -9.81 -30.26
N VAL A 435 -18.33 -8.97 -30.86
CA VAL A 435 -19.18 -7.99 -30.20
C VAL A 435 -20.64 -8.34 -30.50
N ALA A 436 -21.47 -8.45 -29.47
CA ALA A 436 -22.82 -8.98 -29.60
C ALA A 436 -23.83 -8.17 -28.77
N LYS A 437 -25.07 -8.08 -29.23
CA LYS A 437 -26.18 -7.48 -28.46
C LYS A 437 -26.69 -8.40 -27.35
N SER A 438 -26.40 -9.70 -27.40
CA SER A 438 -26.76 -10.66 -26.36
C SER A 438 -25.67 -11.71 -26.14
N ALA A 439 -25.66 -12.32 -24.96
CA ALA A 439 -24.74 -13.38 -24.61
C ALA A 439 -24.97 -14.64 -25.48
N GLU A 440 -26.22 -14.93 -25.83
CA GLU A 440 -26.60 -16.08 -26.65
C GLU A 440 -26.04 -15.97 -28.08
N ALA A 441 -26.04 -14.76 -28.65
CA ALA A 441 -25.45 -14.51 -29.96
C ALA A 441 -23.93 -14.73 -29.94
N ALA A 442 -23.23 -14.22 -28.92
CA ALA A 442 -21.80 -14.47 -28.74
C ALA A 442 -21.49 -15.97 -28.57
N GLN A 443 -22.27 -16.69 -27.77
CA GLN A 443 -22.13 -18.14 -27.61
C GLN A 443 -22.47 -18.91 -28.90
N ALA A 444 -23.43 -18.45 -29.69
CA ALA A 444 -23.75 -19.04 -30.98
C ALA A 444 -22.57 -18.89 -31.94
N ALA A 445 -21.98 -17.69 -32.04
CA ALA A 445 -20.78 -17.43 -32.84
C ALA A 445 -19.61 -18.34 -32.44
N TYR A 446 -19.35 -18.45 -31.13
CA TYR A 446 -18.38 -19.39 -30.58
C TYR A 446 -18.65 -20.83 -31.04
N ARG A 447 -19.89 -21.33 -30.87
CA ARG A 447 -20.24 -22.72 -31.22
C ARG A 447 -20.11 -23.01 -32.70
N VAL A 448 -20.53 -22.08 -33.57
CA VAL A 448 -20.45 -22.30 -35.03
C VAL A 448 -19.01 -22.24 -35.52
N LEU A 449 -18.17 -21.36 -34.98
CA LEU A 449 -16.75 -21.32 -35.34
C LEU A 449 -16.01 -22.56 -34.83
N HIS A 450 -16.14 -22.86 -33.53
CA HIS A 450 -15.53 -24.02 -32.88
C HIS A 450 -15.86 -25.34 -33.59
N ARG A 451 -17.15 -25.60 -33.83
CA ARG A 451 -17.59 -26.84 -34.49
C ARG A 451 -17.38 -26.81 -35.99
N GLY A 452 -17.61 -25.65 -36.60
CA GLY A 452 -17.47 -25.45 -38.04
C GLY A 452 -16.06 -25.73 -38.51
N LEU A 453 -15.05 -25.41 -37.70
CA LEU A 453 -13.64 -25.60 -38.02
C LEU A 453 -12.95 -26.69 -37.18
N GLU A 454 -13.69 -27.46 -36.37
CA GLU A 454 -13.14 -28.53 -35.51
C GLU A 454 -11.96 -28.06 -34.63
N LEU A 455 -12.06 -26.85 -34.09
CA LEU A 455 -11.01 -26.27 -33.26
C LEU A 455 -11.15 -26.73 -31.82
N THR A 456 -10.06 -26.94 -31.09
CA THR A 456 -10.11 -27.26 -29.66
C THR A 456 -10.13 -25.97 -28.82
N PRO A 457 -11.07 -25.78 -27.89
CA PRO A 457 -11.11 -24.59 -27.05
C PRO A 457 -9.94 -24.56 -26.08
N VAL A 458 -9.28 -23.40 -25.97
CA VAL A 458 -8.16 -23.16 -25.04
C VAL A 458 -8.60 -22.20 -23.94
N TRP A 459 -9.22 -21.10 -24.31
CA TRP A 459 -9.71 -20.10 -23.38
C TRP A 459 -10.81 -19.27 -24.03
N SER A 460 -11.93 -19.10 -23.34
CA SER A 460 -12.99 -18.19 -23.77
C SER A 460 -13.49 -17.40 -22.59
N VAL A 461 -13.72 -16.10 -22.80
CA VAL A 461 -14.29 -15.22 -21.77
C VAL A 461 -15.35 -14.33 -22.38
N LEU A 462 -16.45 -14.15 -21.65
CA LEU A 462 -17.50 -13.19 -21.97
C LEU A 462 -17.40 -12.00 -21.03
N SER A 463 -17.44 -10.80 -21.58
CA SER A 463 -17.52 -9.54 -20.83
C SER A 463 -18.69 -8.70 -21.30
N GLN A 464 -19.06 -7.71 -20.51
CA GLN A 464 -20.12 -6.76 -20.80
C GLN A 464 -19.59 -5.33 -20.72
N HIS A 465 -20.03 -4.48 -21.64
CA HIS A 465 -19.88 -3.04 -21.47
C HIS A 465 -20.71 -2.56 -20.27
N ARG A 466 -20.06 -1.84 -19.36
CA ARG A 466 -20.74 -1.12 -18.28
C ARG A 466 -20.37 0.36 -18.41
N PRO A 467 -21.34 1.28 -18.28
CA PRO A 467 -21.06 2.71 -18.29
C PRO A 467 -20.01 3.06 -17.22
N ALA A 468 -19.07 3.92 -17.56
CA ALA A 468 -18.07 4.36 -16.60
C ALA A 468 -18.72 5.18 -15.47
N GLU A 469 -18.37 4.87 -14.23
CA GLU A 469 -19.02 5.39 -13.01
C GLU A 469 -19.02 6.92 -12.89
N TYR A 470 -18.01 7.58 -13.43
CA TYR A 470 -17.76 9.03 -13.23
C TYR A 470 -17.71 9.84 -14.52
N ASN A 471 -17.74 9.17 -15.69
CA ASN A 471 -17.70 9.84 -16.98
C ASN A 471 -18.55 9.04 -17.99
N PRO A 472 -19.85 9.35 -18.14
CA PRO A 472 -20.73 8.60 -19.04
C PRO A 472 -20.32 8.71 -20.52
N ASP A 473 -19.46 9.66 -20.90
CA ASP A 473 -18.91 9.78 -22.25
C ASP A 473 -17.74 8.83 -22.55
N HIS A 474 -17.17 8.22 -21.50
CA HIS A 474 -16.01 7.35 -21.63
C HIS A 474 -16.42 5.96 -22.12
N LEU A 475 -15.83 5.52 -23.23
CA LEU A 475 -16.04 4.21 -23.82
C LEU A 475 -14.71 3.42 -23.86
N PRO A 476 -14.76 2.08 -23.78
CA PRO A 476 -13.63 1.24 -24.18
C PRO A 476 -13.18 1.57 -25.61
N GLY A 477 -11.86 1.66 -25.83
CA GLY A 477 -11.29 2.13 -27.11
C GLY A 477 -11.78 1.34 -28.33
N MET A 478 -12.10 0.05 -28.18
CA MET A 478 -12.65 -0.79 -29.24
C MET A 478 -13.96 -0.28 -29.85
N PHE A 479 -14.72 0.57 -29.15
CA PHE A 479 -15.96 1.15 -29.69
C PHE A 479 -15.71 2.47 -30.45
N GLU A 480 -14.51 3.03 -30.35
CA GLU A 480 -14.15 4.32 -30.94
C GLU A 480 -13.11 4.19 -32.06
N HIS A 481 -12.41 3.05 -32.12
CA HIS A 481 -11.31 2.82 -33.05
C HIS A 481 -11.50 1.51 -33.80
N GLU A 482 -11.11 1.53 -35.07
CA GLU A 482 -10.96 0.32 -35.89
C GLU A 482 -9.96 -0.67 -35.25
N PRO A 483 -10.04 -1.97 -35.56
CA PRO A 483 -9.10 -2.95 -35.00
C PRO A 483 -7.70 -2.74 -35.58
N GLU A 484 -6.68 -2.71 -34.73
CA GLU A 484 -5.29 -2.52 -35.14
C GLU A 484 -4.63 -3.84 -35.55
N ARG A 485 -3.39 -3.77 -36.07
CA ARG A 485 -2.65 -4.93 -36.56
C ARG A 485 -2.32 -5.97 -35.49
N PHE A 486 -1.97 -5.58 -34.28
CA PHE A 486 -1.70 -6.51 -33.18
C PHE A 486 -2.69 -6.30 -32.05
N ALA A 487 -3.03 -7.39 -31.35
CA ALA A 487 -3.77 -7.35 -30.09
C ALA A 487 -3.09 -8.20 -29.03
N SER A 488 -3.19 -7.77 -27.77
CA SER A 488 -2.88 -8.56 -26.57
C SER A 488 -4.05 -8.51 -25.61
N VAL A 489 -4.66 -9.67 -25.35
CA VAL A 489 -5.86 -9.82 -24.51
C VAL A 489 -5.53 -10.67 -23.30
N TYR A 490 -5.97 -10.23 -22.12
CA TYR A 490 -5.74 -10.94 -20.87
C TYR A 490 -6.84 -10.68 -19.85
N PRO A 491 -7.17 -11.66 -18.99
CA PRO A 491 -8.06 -11.42 -17.86
C PRO A 491 -7.37 -10.54 -16.83
N PHE A 492 -8.16 -9.83 -16.03
CA PHE A 492 -7.65 -8.97 -14.98
C PHE A 492 -8.55 -9.03 -13.75
N VAL A 493 -7.95 -9.42 -12.63
CA VAL A 493 -8.61 -9.57 -11.33
C VAL A 493 -7.88 -8.72 -10.32
N ARG A 494 -8.61 -7.83 -9.65
CA ARG A 494 -8.06 -6.99 -8.60
C ARG A 494 -7.88 -7.80 -7.31
N SER A 495 -6.97 -7.36 -6.46
CA SER A 495 -6.92 -7.85 -5.07
C SER A 495 -8.19 -7.44 -4.32
N TYR A 496 -8.59 -8.20 -3.30
CA TYR A 496 -9.75 -7.84 -2.48
C TYR A 496 -9.64 -6.42 -1.91
N ASP A 497 -8.44 -6.04 -1.45
CA ASP A 497 -8.15 -4.71 -0.90
C ASP A 497 -8.47 -3.58 -1.87
N TRP A 498 -8.39 -3.80 -3.19
CA TRP A 498 -8.68 -2.77 -4.19
C TRP A 498 -10.09 -2.21 -4.03
N TYR A 499 -11.07 -3.07 -3.79
CA TYR A 499 -12.47 -2.68 -3.65
C TYR A 499 -12.78 -2.03 -2.30
N LEU A 500 -11.86 -2.17 -1.34
CA LEU A 500 -11.96 -1.59 0.00
C LEU A 500 -11.13 -0.30 0.13
N LEU A 501 -10.34 0.05 -0.89
CA LEU A 501 -9.62 1.32 -0.95
C LEU A 501 -10.62 2.48 -1.02
N GLU A 502 -10.33 3.53 -0.27
CA GLU A 502 -11.07 4.78 -0.34
C GLU A 502 -11.02 5.35 -1.76
N ASP A 503 -12.11 5.99 -2.20
CA ASP A 503 -12.27 6.47 -3.58
C ASP A 503 -11.12 7.38 -4.04
N TRP A 504 -10.66 8.26 -3.15
CA TRP A 504 -9.55 9.16 -3.43
C TRP A 504 -8.23 8.41 -3.65
N LYS A 505 -8.02 7.29 -2.93
CA LYS A 505 -6.81 6.46 -3.05
C LYS A 505 -6.83 5.65 -4.33
N ARG A 506 -7.98 5.04 -4.68
CA ARG A 506 -8.17 4.45 -6.01
C ARG A 506 -7.93 5.47 -7.11
N ALA A 507 -8.46 6.68 -6.98
CA ALA A 507 -8.26 7.75 -7.95
C ALA A 507 -6.77 8.16 -8.07
N ALA A 508 -6.03 8.27 -6.96
CA ALA A 508 -4.61 8.58 -6.98
C ALA A 508 -3.79 7.48 -7.68
N ILE A 509 -4.04 6.20 -7.35
CA ILE A 509 -3.39 5.06 -7.99
C ILE A 509 -3.71 5.03 -9.49
N MET A 510 -4.98 5.26 -9.86
CA MET A 510 -5.40 5.31 -11.26
C MET A 510 -4.80 6.51 -12.00
N ARG A 511 -4.57 7.66 -11.34
CA ARG A 511 -3.85 8.81 -11.94
C ARG A 511 -2.37 8.49 -12.18
N ASN A 512 -1.70 7.83 -11.25
CA ASN A 512 -0.32 7.37 -11.44
C ASN A 512 -0.23 6.36 -12.59
N HIS A 513 -1.15 5.39 -12.60
CA HIS A 513 -1.28 4.44 -13.70
C HIS A 513 -1.55 5.18 -15.02
N ALA A 514 -2.46 6.16 -15.02
CA ALA A 514 -2.81 7.03 -16.16
C ALA A 514 -1.59 7.74 -16.74
N ALA A 515 -0.75 8.29 -15.86
CA ALA A 515 0.48 8.96 -16.24
C ALA A 515 1.48 8.00 -16.90
N ALA A 516 1.62 6.77 -16.40
CA ALA A 516 2.52 5.78 -16.97
C ALA A 516 2.09 5.32 -18.37
N GLY A 517 0.79 5.31 -18.67
CA GLY A 517 0.28 4.97 -20.01
C GLY A 517 0.28 6.14 -21.00
N ARG A 518 0.37 7.39 -20.54
CA ARG A 518 0.33 8.58 -21.42
C ARG A 518 1.30 8.54 -22.62
N PRO A 519 2.55 8.05 -22.49
CA PRO A 519 3.47 7.94 -23.63
C PRO A 519 3.03 6.94 -24.71
N PHE A 520 1.99 6.13 -24.45
CA PHE A 520 1.48 5.06 -25.30
C PHE A 520 0.11 5.39 -25.92
N GLY A 521 -0.18 6.70 -26.11
CA GLY A 521 -1.41 7.21 -26.73
C GLY A 521 -1.64 6.78 -28.18
N ASP A 522 -0.73 6.06 -28.79
CA ASP A 522 -0.88 5.38 -30.08
C ASP A 522 -1.62 4.04 -29.96
N LEU A 523 -1.72 3.46 -28.77
CA LEU A 523 -2.41 2.19 -28.54
C LEU A 523 -3.91 2.39 -28.28
N VAL A 524 -4.70 1.41 -28.70
CA VAL A 524 -6.12 1.29 -28.37
C VAL A 524 -6.25 0.39 -27.15
N THR A 525 -6.74 0.96 -26.05
CA THR A 525 -6.93 0.23 -24.79
C THR A 525 -8.41 0.04 -24.48
N SER A 526 -8.82 -1.21 -24.22
CA SER A 526 -10.19 -1.57 -23.88
C SER A 526 -10.20 -2.36 -22.59
N THR A 527 -11.09 -2.00 -21.67
CA THR A 527 -11.33 -2.77 -20.44
C THR A 527 -12.82 -3.00 -20.29
N LEU A 528 -13.23 -4.26 -20.19
CA LEU A 528 -14.64 -4.65 -20.05
C LEU A 528 -14.86 -5.50 -18.81
N ALA A 529 -16.06 -5.44 -18.25
CA ALA A 529 -16.41 -6.12 -17.00
C ALA A 529 -16.84 -7.57 -17.24
N SER A 530 -16.35 -8.52 -16.44
CA SER A 530 -16.69 -9.95 -16.53
C SER A 530 -17.25 -10.53 -15.22
N PHE A 531 -17.56 -9.68 -14.23
CA PHE A 531 -18.13 -10.10 -12.94
C PHE A 531 -19.32 -11.04 -13.10
N SER A 532 -19.22 -12.22 -12.47
CA SER A 532 -20.23 -13.30 -12.51
C SER A 532 -20.51 -13.90 -13.88
N LEU A 533 -19.75 -13.53 -14.92
CA LEU A 533 -19.77 -14.18 -16.24
C LEU A 533 -18.66 -15.24 -16.35
N SER A 534 -17.61 -15.10 -15.54
CA SER A 534 -16.48 -16.03 -15.43
C SER A 534 -15.77 -15.85 -14.08
N ASP A 535 -14.61 -16.50 -13.89
CA ASP A 535 -13.74 -16.32 -12.72
C ASP A 535 -13.00 -14.96 -12.71
N TYR A 536 -13.19 -14.14 -13.75
CA TYR A 536 -12.52 -12.85 -13.92
C TYR A 536 -13.42 -11.67 -13.58
N GLU A 537 -12.82 -10.57 -13.17
CA GLU A 537 -13.53 -9.32 -12.89
C GLU A 537 -13.54 -8.40 -14.10
N TRP A 538 -12.42 -8.35 -14.82
CA TRP A 538 -12.22 -7.53 -16.00
C TRP A 538 -11.49 -8.34 -17.08
N VAL A 539 -11.63 -7.91 -18.32
CA VAL A 539 -10.79 -8.32 -19.44
C VAL A 539 -10.22 -7.08 -20.09
N VAL A 540 -8.90 -7.08 -20.28
CA VAL A 540 -8.18 -5.97 -20.89
C VAL A 540 -7.68 -6.41 -22.27
N ALA A 541 -7.91 -5.56 -23.27
CA ALA A 541 -7.38 -5.71 -24.60
C ALA A 541 -6.56 -4.47 -24.97
N LEU A 542 -5.35 -4.69 -25.44
CA LEU A 542 -4.44 -3.67 -25.95
C LEU A 542 -4.23 -3.94 -27.43
N GLU A 543 -4.50 -2.97 -28.30
CA GLU A 543 -4.30 -3.09 -29.74
C GLU A 543 -3.36 -1.99 -30.25
N GLY A 544 -2.55 -2.29 -31.26
CA GLY A 544 -1.64 -1.32 -31.87
C GLY A 544 -0.97 -1.83 -33.15
N GLU A 545 -0.45 -0.92 -33.95
CA GLU A 545 0.29 -1.26 -35.18
C GLU A 545 1.65 -1.93 -34.90
N ASP A 546 2.29 -1.53 -33.80
CA ASP A 546 3.59 -2.04 -33.36
C ASP A 546 3.46 -2.84 -32.06
N LEU A 547 3.73 -4.14 -32.14
CA LEU A 547 3.70 -5.05 -31.01
C LEU A 547 4.65 -4.62 -29.87
N THR A 548 5.80 -4.03 -30.18
CA THR A 548 6.78 -3.63 -29.16
C THR A 548 6.21 -2.57 -28.22
N ARG A 549 5.33 -1.71 -28.73
CA ARG A 549 4.61 -0.69 -27.94
C ARG A 549 3.71 -1.33 -26.89
N ILE A 550 3.03 -2.43 -27.24
CA ILE A 550 2.18 -3.18 -26.29
C ILE A 550 3.04 -3.78 -25.16
N VAL A 551 4.20 -4.33 -25.51
CA VAL A 551 5.17 -4.88 -24.54
C VAL A 551 5.68 -3.77 -23.60
N ASP A 552 6.08 -2.63 -24.17
CA ASP A 552 6.59 -1.49 -23.41
C ASP A 552 5.53 -0.88 -22.48
N LEU A 553 4.28 -0.79 -22.92
CA LEU A 553 3.17 -0.34 -22.07
C LEU A 553 2.99 -1.27 -20.86
N MET A 554 2.95 -2.58 -21.11
CA MET A 554 2.83 -3.57 -20.03
C MET A 554 4.03 -3.49 -19.07
N TYR A 555 5.23 -3.30 -19.60
CA TYR A 555 6.44 -3.10 -18.79
C TYR A 555 6.36 -1.82 -17.94
N ALA A 556 5.88 -0.70 -18.51
CA ALA A 556 5.67 0.54 -17.78
C ALA A 556 4.63 0.36 -16.64
N PHE A 557 3.53 -0.35 -16.90
CA PHE A 557 2.52 -0.64 -15.89
C PHE A 557 3.04 -1.51 -14.74
N ARG A 558 4.07 -2.34 -14.95
CA ARG A 558 4.73 -3.09 -13.85
C ARG A 558 5.34 -2.17 -12.79
N LYS A 559 5.63 -0.91 -13.13
CA LYS A 559 6.26 0.09 -12.25
C LYS A 559 5.24 1.02 -11.57
N THR A 560 3.95 0.74 -11.70
CA THR A 560 2.88 1.57 -11.09
C THR A 560 2.36 0.95 -9.81
N GLU A 561 1.90 1.78 -8.87
CA GLU A 561 1.30 1.33 -7.60
C GLU A 561 0.08 0.42 -7.83
N ALA A 562 -0.62 0.62 -8.95
CA ALA A 562 -1.74 -0.22 -9.37
C ALA A 562 -1.38 -1.71 -9.44
N ARG A 563 -0.10 -2.07 -9.66
CA ARG A 563 0.37 -3.45 -9.71
C ARG A 563 0.27 -4.18 -8.38
N LEU A 564 0.35 -3.47 -7.24
CA LEU A 564 0.17 -4.08 -5.91
C LEU A 564 -1.22 -4.69 -5.73
N TYR A 565 -2.20 -4.18 -6.49
CA TYR A 565 -3.60 -4.52 -6.36
C TYR A 565 -4.10 -5.44 -7.48
N VAL A 566 -3.22 -6.29 -8.02
CA VAL A 566 -3.53 -7.24 -9.11
C VAL A 566 -3.31 -8.65 -8.60
N ARG A 567 -4.38 -9.45 -8.54
CA ARG A 567 -4.32 -10.86 -8.14
C ARG A 567 -4.03 -11.77 -9.32
N GLN A 568 -4.65 -11.50 -10.47
CA GLN A 568 -4.48 -12.29 -11.68
C GLN A 568 -4.51 -11.38 -12.90
N ASP A 569 -3.51 -11.52 -13.75
CA ASP A 569 -3.39 -10.81 -15.04
C ASP A 569 -2.85 -11.71 -16.16
N VAL A 570 -3.06 -13.03 -16.02
CA VAL A 570 -2.66 -14.09 -16.96
C VAL A 570 -3.79 -15.10 -17.10
N PRO A 571 -3.91 -15.79 -18.25
CA PRO A 571 -3.00 -15.81 -19.42
C PRO A 571 -3.09 -14.58 -20.35
N PHE A 572 -2.00 -14.28 -21.06
CA PHE A 572 -2.00 -13.35 -22.21
C PHE A 572 -2.21 -14.12 -23.51
N PHE A 573 -3.04 -13.60 -24.41
CA PHE A 573 -3.19 -14.04 -25.79
C PHE A 573 -2.85 -12.88 -26.72
N THR A 574 -1.73 -13.01 -27.41
CA THR A 574 -1.14 -11.95 -28.22
C THR A 574 -0.93 -12.47 -29.63
N GLY A 575 -1.27 -11.68 -30.64
CA GLY A 575 -1.19 -12.12 -32.03
C GLY A 575 -1.41 -11.01 -33.05
N GLU A 576 -1.08 -11.33 -34.31
CA GLU A 576 -1.33 -10.46 -35.47
C GLU A 576 -2.76 -10.66 -35.97
N ARG A 577 -3.46 -9.56 -36.27
CA ARG A 577 -4.75 -9.57 -36.92
C ARG A 577 -4.63 -10.14 -38.33
N VAL A 578 -5.57 -10.99 -38.69
CA VAL A 578 -5.54 -11.75 -39.94
C VAL A 578 -6.96 -12.03 -40.42
N GLU A 579 -7.13 -12.17 -41.72
CA GLU A 579 -8.38 -12.69 -42.29
C GLU A 579 -8.48 -14.19 -42.00
N LEU A 580 -9.67 -14.72 -41.69
CA LEU A 580 -9.81 -16.12 -41.27
C LEU A 580 -9.26 -17.11 -42.33
N ALA A 581 -9.46 -16.81 -43.61
CA ALA A 581 -8.93 -17.58 -44.72
C ALA A 581 -7.39 -17.52 -44.84
N GLU A 582 -6.78 -16.40 -44.47
CA GLU A 582 -5.32 -16.26 -44.45
C GLU A 582 -4.71 -17.01 -43.27
N TRP A 583 -5.31 -16.91 -42.09
CA TRP A 583 -4.91 -17.70 -40.92
C TRP A 583 -4.92 -19.20 -41.25
N ALA A 584 -6.01 -19.69 -41.84
CA ALA A 584 -6.16 -21.06 -42.29
C ALA A 584 -5.05 -21.52 -43.24
N ARG A 585 -4.66 -20.66 -44.21
CA ARG A 585 -3.54 -20.94 -45.11
C ARG A 585 -2.22 -21.08 -44.36
N ARG A 586 -1.96 -20.25 -43.34
CA ARG A 586 -0.75 -20.31 -42.51
C ARG A 586 -0.65 -21.63 -41.73
N GLN A 587 -1.78 -22.19 -41.27
CA GLN A 587 -1.79 -23.47 -40.53
C GLN A 587 -1.57 -24.72 -41.41
N GLY A 588 -1.93 -24.62 -42.69
CA GLY A 588 -1.87 -25.73 -43.64
C GLY A 588 -0.65 -25.75 -44.56
N SER A 589 0.20 -24.72 -44.53
CA SER A 589 1.33 -24.59 -45.46
C SER A 589 2.57 -25.35 -44.97
N PRO A 590 3.06 -26.38 -45.69
CA PRO A 590 4.39 -26.93 -45.45
C PRO A 590 5.40 -25.92 -45.99
N LEU A 591 5.98 -25.10 -45.10
CA LEU A 591 7.16 -24.24 -45.31
C LEU A 591 7.23 -23.60 -46.71
N ALA A 592 6.63 -22.40 -46.86
CA ALA A 592 6.97 -21.50 -47.98
C ALA A 592 8.36 -20.89 -47.80
#